data_AF-A0A6L8Q9F1-F1
#
_entry.id   AF-A0A6L8Q9F1-F1
#
_cell.length_a   1.000
_cell.length_b   1.000
_cell.length_c   1.000
_cell.angle_alpha   90.00
_cell.angle_beta   90.00
_cell.angle_gamma   90.00
#
_symmetry.space_group_name_H-M   'P 1'
#
loop_
_entity.id
_entity.type
_entity.pdbx_description
1 polymer ?
#
loop_
_entity_poly.entity_id
_entity_poly.type
_entity_poly.pdbx_seq_one_letter_code
_entity_poly.pdbx_strand_id
1 'polypeptide(L)'
;MGNRQSPNSSRREFLKLSGLSALAVTTDLTLPFLQSSFADPLDDLTIPGKNGLRVLNNRPLNAETPPHLLDDVITPNDRHFVRNNGLVPEIDKTGWTLTVDGEVHNPLVLTLEQLKRFKQYTYALQIECGGNGRAGYTPPAKGNQWTYGAIGCATYTGVRMKDVLQSAGLKSSAVYTGYYGG
;
A
#
# COMPACT_ATOMS: atom_id res chain seq x y z
N MET A 1 -76.09 -28.99 -14.81
CA MET A 1 -75.75 -28.32 -16.08
C MET A 1 -74.77 -27.20 -15.77
N GLY A 2 -73.48 -27.49 -15.94
CA GLY A 2 -72.40 -26.54 -15.66
C GLY A 2 -72.22 -25.58 -16.83
N ASN A 3 -72.07 -24.29 -16.52
CA ASN A 3 -71.62 -23.27 -17.46
C ASN A 3 -70.36 -22.63 -16.85
N ARG A 4 -69.18 -23.14 -17.26
CA ARG A 4 -67.88 -22.49 -17.02
C ARG A 4 -67.77 -21.31 -17.98
N GLN A 5 -67.94 -20.10 -17.48
CA GLN A 5 -67.47 -18.91 -18.19
C GLN A 5 -65.96 -18.79 -17.97
N SER A 6 -65.23 -18.72 -19.07
CA SER A 6 -63.79 -18.46 -19.15
C SER A 6 -63.48 -17.04 -18.67
N PRO A 7 -62.42 -16.82 -17.85
CA PRO A 7 -62.00 -15.46 -17.55
C PRO A 7 -61.32 -14.86 -18.79
N ASN A 8 -61.89 -13.74 -19.25
CA ASN A 8 -61.32 -12.80 -20.20
C ASN A 8 -60.01 -12.23 -19.63
N SER A 9 -58.86 -12.84 -19.93
CA SER A 9 -57.57 -12.23 -19.68
C SER A 9 -57.36 -11.10 -20.69
N SER A 10 -57.37 -9.87 -20.17
CA SER A 10 -57.19 -8.67 -20.99
C SER A 10 -55.80 -8.65 -21.64
N ARG A 11 -55.70 -8.08 -22.84
CA ARG A 11 -54.45 -7.83 -23.61
C ARG A 11 -53.35 -7.10 -22.82
N ARG A 12 -53.66 -6.59 -21.62
CA ARG A 12 -52.76 -5.91 -20.69
C ARG A 12 -51.91 -6.86 -19.83
N GLU A 13 -52.31 -8.12 -19.65
CA GLU A 13 -51.49 -9.12 -18.96
C GLU A 13 -50.43 -9.76 -19.87
N PHE A 14 -50.72 -9.90 -21.16
CA PHE A 14 -49.76 -10.44 -22.14
C PHE A 14 -48.50 -9.55 -22.27
N LEU A 15 -48.64 -8.25 -22.08
CA LEU A 15 -47.53 -7.28 -22.06
C LEU A 15 -46.75 -7.25 -20.73
N LYS A 16 -47.31 -7.81 -19.64
CA LYS A 16 -46.58 -7.98 -18.38
C LYS A 16 -45.76 -9.27 -18.34
N LEU A 17 -46.13 -10.28 -19.12
CA LEU A 17 -45.46 -11.59 -19.17
C LEU A 17 -44.40 -11.71 -20.29
N SER A 18 -44.23 -10.69 -21.13
CA SER A 18 -43.27 -10.68 -22.25
C SER A 18 -41.95 -9.95 -21.93
N GLY A 19 -41.76 -9.47 -20.69
CA GLY A 19 -40.50 -8.84 -20.25
C GLY A 19 -39.38 -9.82 -19.87
N LEU A 20 -39.65 -11.12 -19.88
CA LEU A 20 -38.69 -12.19 -19.57
C LEU A 20 -38.60 -13.11 -20.78
N SER A 21 -37.63 -12.86 -21.67
CA SER A 21 -36.95 -13.80 -22.59
C SER A 21 -36.64 -13.17 -23.95
N ALA A 22 -35.47 -12.53 -24.07
CA ALA A 22 -34.76 -12.44 -25.34
C ALA A 22 -33.24 -12.37 -25.04
N LEU A 23 -32.70 -13.53 -24.67
CA LEU A 23 -31.27 -13.81 -24.82
C LEU A 23 -30.97 -14.01 -26.31
N ALA A 24 -29.82 -13.46 -26.72
CA ALA A 24 -29.09 -13.70 -27.96
C ALA A 24 -29.55 -12.97 -29.24
N VAL A 25 -28.94 -11.80 -29.48
CA VAL A 25 -28.37 -11.49 -30.80
C VAL A 25 -26.89 -11.16 -30.59
N THR A 26 -26.08 -11.95 -31.29
CA THR A 26 -24.63 -11.94 -31.35
C THR A 26 -24.14 -10.68 -32.07
N THR A 27 -23.62 -9.73 -31.32
CA THR A 27 -22.54 -8.87 -31.82
C THR A 27 -21.43 -8.95 -30.80
N ASP A 28 -20.26 -9.33 -31.28
CA ASP A 28 -18.97 -9.42 -30.59
C ASP A 28 -18.51 -8.01 -30.13
N LEU A 29 -19.35 -7.36 -29.33
CA LEU A 29 -19.03 -6.16 -28.59
C LEU A 29 -18.43 -6.66 -27.29
N THR A 30 -17.14 -6.95 -27.34
CA THR A 30 -16.29 -6.97 -26.16
C THR A 30 -16.52 -5.66 -25.41
N LEU A 31 -17.39 -5.67 -24.40
CA LEU A 31 -17.57 -4.57 -23.45
C LEU A 31 -16.32 -4.58 -22.57
N PRO A 32 -15.30 -3.73 -22.81
CA PRO A 32 -14.06 -3.81 -22.06
C PRO A 32 -14.16 -3.12 -20.69
N PHE A 33 -15.37 -2.70 -20.26
CA PHE A 33 -15.53 -1.61 -19.31
C PHE A 33 -16.49 -1.85 -18.14
N LEU A 34 -16.94 -3.08 -17.90
CA LEU A 34 -17.73 -3.42 -16.70
C LEU A 34 -16.98 -4.42 -15.79
N GLN A 35 -15.71 -4.15 -15.51
CA GLN A 35 -15.15 -4.51 -14.20
C GLN A 35 -15.51 -3.36 -13.24
N SER A 36 -16.70 -3.43 -12.67
CA SER A 36 -16.98 -2.70 -11.44
C SER A 36 -16.03 -3.26 -10.36
N SER A 37 -14.89 -2.59 -10.16
CA SER A 37 -14.11 -2.75 -8.95
C SER A 37 -15.03 -2.37 -7.79
N PHE A 38 -15.58 -3.36 -7.10
CA PHE A 38 -16.12 -3.17 -5.76
C PHE A 38 -14.92 -2.82 -4.86
N ALA A 39 -14.48 -1.56 -4.93
CA ALA A 39 -13.52 -1.03 -3.99
C ALA A 39 -14.22 -0.97 -2.63
N ASP A 40 -13.62 -1.60 -1.62
CA ASP A 40 -14.06 -1.39 -0.23
C ASP A 40 -14.07 0.13 0.03
N PRO A 41 -15.10 0.69 0.67
CA PRO A 41 -15.07 2.10 1.06
C PRO A 41 -13.88 2.31 2.01
N LEU A 42 -12.89 3.07 1.56
CA LEU A 42 -11.65 3.34 2.31
C LEU A 42 -11.76 4.56 3.22
N ASP A 43 -12.80 5.38 3.03
CA ASP A 43 -12.96 6.68 3.71
C ASP A 43 -13.14 6.54 5.23
N ASP A 44 -13.67 5.40 5.70
CA ASP A 44 -13.85 5.12 7.13
C ASP A 44 -12.71 4.26 7.73
N LEU A 45 -11.70 3.89 6.94
CA LEU A 45 -10.62 3.04 7.43
C LEU A 45 -9.66 3.84 8.31
N THR A 46 -9.72 3.60 9.62
CA THR A 46 -8.73 4.12 10.58
C THR A 46 -7.50 3.22 10.64
N ILE A 47 -6.31 3.81 10.59
CA ILE A 47 -5.04 3.09 10.81
C ILE A 47 -4.65 3.22 12.29
N PRO A 48 -4.46 2.12 13.04
CA PRO A 48 -4.04 2.19 14.43
C PRO A 48 -2.79 3.05 14.64
N GLY A 49 -2.85 3.98 15.58
CA GLY A 49 -1.75 4.89 15.90
C GLY A 49 -1.48 5.98 14.87
N LYS A 50 -2.36 6.16 13.87
CA LYS A 50 -2.29 7.26 12.91
C LYS A 50 -3.46 8.22 13.08
N ASN A 51 -3.23 9.49 12.72
CA ASN A 51 -4.21 10.57 12.87
C ASN A 51 -4.37 11.33 11.56
N GLY A 52 -5.57 11.27 10.98
CA GLY A 52 -5.96 12.09 9.83
C GLY A 52 -5.32 11.70 8.49
N LEU A 53 -4.76 10.49 8.35
CA LEU A 53 -4.21 10.05 7.06
C LEU A 53 -5.32 9.70 6.06
N ARG A 54 -5.10 10.02 4.78
CA ARG A 54 -5.97 9.61 3.67
C ARG A 54 -5.53 8.26 3.13
N VAL A 55 -6.38 7.24 3.27
CA VAL A 55 -6.10 5.88 2.79
C VAL A 55 -6.27 5.79 1.27
N LEU A 56 -5.28 5.21 0.58
CA LEU A 56 -5.28 4.98 -0.87
C LEU A 56 -5.59 3.52 -1.23
N ASN A 57 -5.15 2.59 -0.39
CA ASN A 57 -5.38 1.15 -0.53
C ASN A 57 -5.20 0.50 0.86
N ASN A 58 -5.92 -0.58 1.15
CA ASN A 58 -5.83 -1.36 2.39
C ASN A 58 -5.06 -2.70 2.23
N ARG A 59 -4.78 -3.15 0.99
CA ARG A 59 -4.09 -4.41 0.69
C ARG A 59 -3.12 -4.26 -0.50
N PRO A 60 -1.85 -3.91 -0.28
CA PRO A 60 -1.25 -3.53 1.00
C PRO A 60 -1.66 -2.11 1.45
N LEU A 61 -1.63 -1.86 2.75
CA LEU A 61 -1.98 -0.56 3.33
C LEU A 61 -1.06 0.55 2.79
N ASN A 62 -1.65 1.56 2.17
CA ASN A 62 -0.97 2.77 1.74
C ASN A 62 -1.86 3.97 2.10
N ALA A 63 -1.29 4.97 2.75
CA ALA A 63 -1.98 6.17 3.16
C ALA A 63 -1.04 7.37 3.14
N GLU A 64 -1.57 8.53 2.75
CA GLU A 64 -0.81 9.76 2.66
C GLU A 64 -1.26 10.78 3.71
N THR A 65 -0.36 11.70 4.03
CA THR A 65 -0.64 12.79 4.97
C THR A 65 -1.29 13.94 4.22
N PRO A 66 -2.52 14.37 4.54
CA PRO A 66 -3.10 15.55 3.94
C PRO A 66 -2.15 16.76 4.05
N PRO A 67 -2.00 17.60 3.00
CA PRO A 67 -1.01 18.67 2.99
C PRO A 67 -1.09 19.65 4.18
N HIS A 68 -2.29 19.95 4.67
CA HIS A 68 -2.50 20.82 5.83
C HIS A 68 -2.06 20.20 7.17
N LEU A 69 -1.61 18.93 7.18
CA LEU A 69 -1.02 18.25 8.33
C LEU A 69 0.51 18.10 8.20
N LEU A 70 1.13 18.69 7.17
CA LEU A 70 2.57 18.64 6.88
C LEU A 70 3.31 19.94 7.26
N ASP A 71 2.78 20.73 8.18
CA ASP A 71 3.36 22.02 8.58
C ASP A 71 4.48 21.89 9.64
N ASP A 72 4.57 20.74 10.30
CA ASP A 72 5.58 20.47 11.32
C ASP A 72 6.97 20.24 10.70
N VAL A 73 8.00 20.91 11.23
CA VAL A 73 9.42 20.72 10.80
C VAL A 73 9.84 19.25 10.93
N ILE A 74 9.37 18.59 11.98
CA ILE A 74 9.47 17.15 12.18
C ILE A 74 8.04 16.61 12.20
N THR A 75 7.67 15.93 11.12
CA THR A 75 6.38 15.27 10.97
C THR A 75 6.16 14.27 12.12
N PRO A 76 5.09 14.43 12.93
CA PRO A 76 4.76 13.49 13.99
C PRO A 76 4.58 12.06 13.46
N ASN A 77 4.94 11.05 14.26
CA ASN A 77 4.86 9.64 13.83
C ASN A 77 3.43 9.21 13.46
N ASP A 78 2.42 9.74 14.14
CA ASP A 78 1.00 9.48 13.85
C ASP A 78 0.52 10.15 12.55
N ARG A 79 1.26 11.15 12.05
CA ARG A 79 1.01 11.85 10.79
C ARG A 79 1.97 11.47 9.68
N HIS A 80 2.98 10.65 9.92
CA HIS A 80 3.89 10.21 8.85
C HIS A 80 3.16 9.27 7.89
N PHE A 81 3.31 9.47 6.57
CA PHE A 81 2.68 8.63 5.54
C PHE A 81 3.08 7.15 5.67
N VAL A 82 2.23 6.26 5.14
CA VAL A 82 2.41 4.80 5.15
C VAL A 82 2.48 4.31 3.71
N ARG A 83 3.57 3.63 3.33
CA ARG A 83 3.71 2.99 2.02
C ARG A 83 4.20 1.56 2.19
N ASN A 84 3.35 0.60 1.88
CA ASN A 84 3.69 -0.83 1.92
C ASN A 84 3.59 -1.46 0.54
N ASN A 85 4.55 -2.33 0.20
CA ASN A 85 4.51 -3.18 -1.01
C ASN A 85 3.78 -4.51 -0.78
N GLY A 86 3.79 -5.00 0.45
CA GLY A 86 3.13 -6.23 0.88
C GLY A 86 2.46 -6.04 2.23
N LEU A 87 2.04 -7.15 2.85
CA LEU A 87 1.53 -7.12 4.21
C LEU A 87 2.67 -6.81 5.19
N VAL A 88 2.33 -6.15 6.29
CA VAL A 88 3.30 -5.89 7.37
C VAL A 88 3.57 -7.21 8.09
N PRO A 89 4.83 -7.67 8.21
CA PRO A 89 5.14 -8.91 8.91
C PRO A 89 4.89 -8.77 10.42
N GLU A 90 4.43 -9.86 11.04
CA GLU A 90 4.41 -9.98 12.50
C GLU A 90 5.81 -10.39 12.97
N ILE A 91 6.46 -9.52 13.74
CA ILE A 91 7.84 -9.73 14.19
C ILE A 91 7.87 -9.88 15.71
N ASP A 92 8.39 -11.01 16.19
CA ASP A 92 8.88 -11.11 17.56
C ASP A 92 10.25 -10.41 17.65
N LYS A 93 10.34 -9.41 18.54
CA LYS A 93 11.60 -8.71 18.79
C LYS A 93 12.62 -9.64 19.43
N THR A 94 12.16 -10.67 20.14
CA THR A 94 12.97 -11.68 20.80
C THR A 94 13.52 -12.62 19.74
N GLY A 95 14.82 -12.51 19.46
CA GLY A 95 15.49 -13.36 18.46
C GLY A 95 15.57 -12.75 17.05
N TRP A 96 15.12 -11.50 16.85
CA TRP A 96 15.40 -10.80 15.60
C TRP A 96 16.90 -10.59 15.43
N THR A 97 17.41 -10.87 14.22
CA THR A 97 18.81 -10.69 13.84
C THR A 97 18.94 -9.97 12.50
N LEU A 98 20.07 -9.27 12.36
CA LEU A 98 20.55 -8.74 11.09
C LEU A 98 21.72 -9.60 10.61
N THR A 99 21.58 -10.21 9.44
CA THR A 99 22.67 -10.89 8.75
C THR A 99 23.37 -9.93 7.79
N VAL A 100 24.69 -9.91 7.81
CA VAL A 100 25.54 -9.17 6.87
C VAL A 100 26.48 -10.17 6.21
N ASP A 101 26.32 -10.41 4.92
CA ASP A 101 27.04 -11.43 4.15
C ASP A 101 27.46 -10.92 2.75
N GLY A 102 27.84 -11.85 1.86
CA GLY A 102 28.27 -11.54 0.49
C GLY A 102 29.74 -11.12 0.40
N GLU A 103 30.00 -9.93 -0.16
CA GLU A 103 31.34 -9.40 -0.43
C GLU A 103 32.02 -8.80 0.82
N VAL A 104 32.06 -9.57 1.90
CA VAL A 104 32.71 -9.23 3.18
C VAL A 104 33.68 -10.34 3.60
N HIS A 105 34.72 -9.98 4.35
CA HIS A 105 35.71 -10.92 4.88
C HIS A 105 35.15 -11.73 6.06
N ASN A 106 34.34 -11.09 6.91
CA ASN A 106 33.78 -11.69 8.12
C ASN A 106 32.25 -11.49 8.11
N PRO A 107 31.47 -12.46 7.62
CA PRO A 107 30.02 -12.40 7.72
C PRO A 107 29.57 -12.24 9.18
N LEU A 108 28.54 -11.43 9.41
CA LEU A 108 28.02 -11.13 10.74
C LEU A 108 26.57 -11.58 10.88
N VAL A 109 26.20 -12.04 12.07
CA VAL A 109 24.81 -12.19 12.51
C VAL A 109 24.68 -11.41 13.81
N LEU A 110 23.96 -10.30 13.75
CA LEU A 110 23.87 -9.32 14.83
C LEU A 110 22.48 -9.33 15.44
N THR A 111 22.38 -9.51 16.76
CA THR A 111 21.14 -9.26 17.49
C THR A 111 20.84 -7.77 17.58
N LEU A 112 19.59 -7.41 17.89
CA LEU A 112 19.22 -6.02 18.15
C LEU A 112 20.05 -5.38 19.27
N GLU A 113 20.40 -6.15 20.32
CA GLU A 113 21.25 -5.66 21.41
C GLU A 113 22.68 -5.39 20.95
N GLN A 114 23.25 -6.24 20.10
CA GLN A 114 24.58 -6.04 19.55
C GLN A 114 24.63 -4.80 18.64
N LEU A 115 23.60 -4.57 17.83
CA LEU A 115 23.49 -3.36 17.01
C LEU A 115 23.45 -2.08 17.86
N LYS A 116 22.78 -2.10 19.01
CA LYS A 116 22.71 -0.96 19.92
C LYS A 116 24.05 -0.60 20.57
N ARG A 117 25.04 -1.50 20.55
CA ARG A 117 26.40 -1.25 21.08
C ARG A 117 27.25 -0.41 20.14
N PHE A 118 26.91 -0.35 18.85
CA PHE A 118 27.57 0.57 17.92
C PHE A 118 27.25 2.02 18.30
N LYS A 119 28.13 2.94 17.90
CA LYS A 119 27.89 4.38 18.06
C LYS A 119 26.57 4.76 17.38
N GLN A 120 25.68 5.37 18.16
CA GLN A 120 24.40 5.84 17.66
C GLN A 120 24.53 7.24 17.06
N TYR A 121 23.78 7.47 15.99
CA TYR A 121 23.67 8.76 15.33
C TYR A 121 22.20 9.11 15.18
N THR A 122 21.90 10.41 15.25
CA THR A 122 20.55 10.95 15.10
C THR A 122 20.53 12.00 14.00
N TYR A 123 19.58 11.87 13.08
CA TYR A 123 19.39 12.78 11.96
C TYR A 123 17.92 13.10 11.75
N ALA A 124 17.61 14.36 11.44
CA ALA A 124 16.34 14.73 10.83
C ALA A 124 16.46 14.49 9.32
N LEU A 125 15.66 13.58 8.78
CA LEU A 125 15.71 13.20 7.36
C LEU A 125 14.31 13.24 6.77
N GLN A 126 14.22 13.68 5.52
CA GLN A 126 13.00 13.59 4.73
C GLN A 126 12.99 12.30 3.94
N ILE A 127 11.87 11.58 3.98
CA ILE A 127 11.59 10.45 3.10
C ILE A 127 10.42 10.83 2.22
N GLU A 128 10.61 10.69 0.91
CA GLU A 128 9.58 10.92 -0.09
C GLU A 128 9.38 9.66 -0.94
N CYS A 129 8.12 9.29 -1.17
CA CYS A 129 7.79 8.25 -2.13
C CYS A 129 8.09 8.75 -3.54
N GLY A 130 8.81 7.97 -4.36
CA GLY A 130 8.97 8.30 -5.78
C GLY A 130 7.66 8.35 -6.60
N GLY A 131 6.52 8.04 -5.96
CA GLY A 131 5.19 8.23 -6.52
C GLY A 131 4.45 9.47 -6.04
N ASN A 132 5.04 10.32 -5.20
CA ASN A 132 4.42 11.57 -4.76
C ASN A 132 4.09 12.44 -5.99
N GLY A 133 2.91 13.06 -5.99
CA GLY A 133 2.40 13.85 -7.12
C GLY A 133 1.74 13.04 -8.25
N ARG A 134 1.66 11.71 -8.16
CA ARG A 134 1.14 10.86 -9.25
C ARG A 134 -0.27 11.23 -9.70
N ALA A 135 -1.14 11.68 -8.80
CA ALA A 135 -2.51 12.08 -9.14
C ALA A 135 -2.58 13.28 -10.10
N GLY A 136 -1.49 14.02 -10.29
CA GLY A 136 -1.44 15.17 -11.20
C GLY A 136 -1.22 14.82 -12.69
N TYR A 137 -0.92 13.56 -13.04
CA TYR A 137 -0.66 13.18 -14.44
C TYR A 137 -1.95 13.08 -15.27
N THR A 138 -1.88 13.55 -16.52
CA THR A 138 -2.94 13.38 -17.53
C THR A 138 -2.32 12.81 -18.82
N PRO A 139 -2.70 11.60 -19.28
CA PRO A 139 -3.67 10.68 -18.65
C PRO A 139 -3.13 10.09 -17.33
N PRO A 140 -4.01 9.55 -16.45
CA PRO A 140 -3.59 9.00 -15.17
C PRO A 140 -2.54 7.89 -15.30
N ALA A 141 -1.45 8.01 -14.55
CA ALA A 141 -0.42 6.98 -14.49
C ALA A 141 -0.85 5.81 -13.58
N LYS A 142 -0.39 4.59 -13.88
CA LYS A 142 -0.72 3.40 -13.09
C LYS A 142 -0.15 3.48 -11.67
N GLY A 143 -0.85 2.87 -10.71
CA GLY A 143 -0.46 2.76 -9.30
C GLY A 143 -1.33 3.62 -8.36
N ASN A 144 -0.95 3.68 -7.08
CA ASN A 144 -1.66 4.50 -6.09
C ASN A 144 -1.64 5.97 -6.50
N GLN A 145 -2.80 6.62 -6.48
CA GLN A 145 -2.97 8.03 -6.87
C GLN A 145 -2.62 8.95 -5.69
N TRP A 146 -1.32 9.05 -5.40
CA TRP A 146 -0.77 9.97 -4.40
C TRP A 146 -0.98 11.42 -4.85
N THR A 147 -1.45 12.28 -3.95
CA THR A 147 -1.44 13.73 -4.15
C THR A 147 -0.08 14.27 -3.74
N TYR A 148 0.02 15.08 -2.71
CA TYR A 148 1.28 15.69 -2.25
C TYR A 148 1.72 15.17 -0.88
N GLY A 149 0.98 14.19 -0.33
CA GLY A 149 1.14 13.70 1.03
C GLY A 149 2.07 12.50 1.22
N ALA A 150 2.75 12.04 0.16
CA ALA A 150 3.61 10.86 0.20
C ALA A 150 5.04 11.22 0.64
N ILE A 151 5.14 12.05 1.67
CA ILE A 151 6.38 12.67 2.14
C ILE A 151 6.29 12.93 3.64
N GLY A 152 7.43 12.90 4.34
CA GLY A 152 7.52 13.25 5.75
C GLY A 152 8.96 13.45 6.19
N CYS A 153 9.18 14.31 7.19
CA CYS A 153 10.47 14.51 7.82
C CYS A 153 10.43 13.96 9.26
N ALA A 154 11.25 12.97 9.57
CA ALA A 154 11.31 12.39 10.92
C ALA A 154 12.72 12.43 11.47
N THR A 155 12.82 12.28 12.79
CA THR A 155 14.11 12.06 13.45
C THR A 155 14.41 10.57 13.53
N TYR A 156 15.50 10.15 12.87
CA TYR A 156 15.96 8.77 12.82
C TYR A 156 17.19 8.61 13.70
N THR A 157 17.12 7.68 14.64
CA THR A 157 18.25 7.29 15.49
C THR A 157 18.64 5.85 15.19
N GLY A 158 19.93 5.61 14.96
CA GLY A 158 20.43 4.26 14.70
C GLY A 158 21.94 4.20 14.49
N VAL A 159 22.40 3.07 13.95
CA VAL A 159 23.79 2.85 13.56
C VAL A 159 23.98 3.20 12.08
N ARG A 160 25.14 3.77 11.73
CA ARG A 160 25.52 3.96 10.32
C ARG A 160 25.84 2.63 9.68
N MET A 161 25.28 2.37 8.51
CA MET A 161 25.61 1.20 7.69
C MET A 161 27.12 1.06 7.44
N LYS A 162 27.82 2.19 7.23
CA LYS A 162 29.28 2.23 7.09
C LYS A 162 29.99 1.51 8.25
N ASP A 163 29.58 1.78 9.48
CA ASP A 163 30.25 1.27 10.69
C ASP A 163 30.03 -0.25 10.81
N VAL A 164 28.84 -0.74 10.43
CA VAL A 164 28.52 -2.17 10.39
C VAL A 164 29.35 -2.88 9.30
N LEU A 165 29.42 -2.32 8.09
CA LEU A 165 30.20 -2.89 6.98
C LEU A 165 31.70 -2.89 7.26
N GLN A 166 32.21 -1.88 7.95
CA GLN A 166 33.60 -1.85 8.41
C GLN A 166 33.88 -2.98 9.40
N SER A 167 32.95 -3.27 10.32
CA SER A 167 33.06 -4.41 11.24
C SER A 167 33.04 -5.76 10.51
N ALA A 168 32.31 -5.88 9.41
CA ALA A 168 32.29 -7.10 8.58
C ALA A 168 33.55 -7.21 7.68
N GLY A 169 34.26 -6.11 7.45
CA GLY A 169 35.41 -6.04 6.56
C GLY A 169 35.01 -6.16 5.08
N LEU A 170 34.52 -5.08 4.49
CA LEU A 170 34.12 -5.05 3.08
C LEU A 170 35.31 -5.41 2.14
N LYS A 171 35.08 -6.32 1.18
CA LYS A 171 36.08 -6.69 0.18
C LYS A 171 36.20 -5.61 -0.90
N SER A 172 37.36 -5.49 -1.53
CA SER A 172 37.58 -4.55 -2.65
C SER A 172 36.76 -4.87 -3.90
N SER A 173 36.25 -6.09 -4.01
CA SER A 173 35.33 -6.55 -5.06
C SER A 173 33.89 -6.07 -4.88
N ALA A 174 33.53 -5.52 -3.71
CA ALA A 174 32.16 -5.08 -3.44
C ALA A 174 31.81 -3.84 -4.28
N VAL A 175 30.69 -3.90 -5.02
CA VAL A 175 30.21 -2.80 -5.87
C VAL A 175 28.85 -2.25 -5.41
N TYR A 176 27.97 -3.13 -4.95
CA TYR A 176 26.61 -2.77 -4.52
C TYR A 176 26.27 -3.43 -3.19
N THR A 177 25.31 -2.84 -2.49
CA THR A 177 24.70 -3.41 -1.28
C THR A 177 23.26 -3.80 -1.61
N GLY A 178 22.92 -5.06 -1.37
CA GLY A 178 21.54 -5.54 -1.42
C GLY A 178 20.89 -5.50 -0.05
N TYR A 179 19.58 -5.28 -0.01
CA TYR A 179 18.79 -5.35 1.21
C TYR A 179 17.64 -6.30 0.99
N TYR A 180 17.40 -7.16 1.96
CA TYR A 180 16.25 -8.05 1.98
C TYR A 180 15.51 -7.86 3.31
N GLY A 181 14.21 -7.62 3.21
CA GLY A 181 13.29 -7.57 4.34
C GLY A 181 12.07 -8.40 3.98
N GLY A 182 11.71 -9.31 4.87
CA GLY A 182 10.55 -10.18 4.78
C GLY A 182 9.94 -10.37 6.15
#